data_AF-A6NCL2-F1
#
_entry.id   AF-A6NCL2-F1
#
_cell.length_a   1.000
_cell.length_b   1.000
_cell.length_c   1.000
_cell.angle_alpha   90.00
_cell.angle_beta   90.00
_cell.angle_gamma   90.00
#
_symmetry.space_group_name_H-M   'P 1'
#
loop_
_entity.id
_entity.type
_entity.pdbx_description
1 polymer ?
#
loop_
_entity_poly.entity_id
_entity_poly.type
_entity_poly.pdbx_seq_one_letter_code
_entity_poly.pdbx_strand_id
1 'polypeptide(L)'
;MAGPGWTLLLLLLLLLLLGSMAGYGPQKKLNLSHKGIGEPCRRHEECQSNCCTINSLAPHTLCTPKTIFLQCLPWRKPNGYRCSHDSECQSSCCVRNNSPQELCTPQSVFLQCVPWRKPNGDFCSSHQECHSQCCIQLREYSPFRCIPRTGILAQCLPL
;
A
#
# COMPACT_ATOMS: atom_id res chain seq x y z
N MET A 1 -35.22 42.52 -52.96
CA MET A 1 -36.19 41.40 -53.10
C MET A 1 -35.49 40.12 -52.67
N ALA A 2 -35.47 39.83 -51.36
CA ALA A 2 -34.89 38.59 -50.84
C ALA A 2 -35.93 37.48 -51.05
N GLY A 3 -35.68 36.59 -52.01
CA GLY A 3 -36.64 35.56 -52.41
C GLY A 3 -36.93 34.56 -51.28
N PRO A 4 -38.10 33.91 -51.30
CA PRO A 4 -38.53 32.96 -50.27
C PRO A 4 -37.59 31.75 -50.10
N GLY A 5 -36.70 31.50 -51.06
CA GLY A 5 -35.68 30.46 -50.94
C GLY A 5 -34.62 30.77 -49.87
N TRP A 6 -34.30 32.05 -49.61
CA TRP A 6 -33.28 32.42 -48.64
C TRP A 6 -33.78 32.28 -47.20
N THR A 7 -35.04 32.61 -46.93
CA THR A 7 -35.66 32.38 -45.61
C THR A 7 -35.76 30.89 -45.29
N LEU A 8 -36.09 30.04 -46.27
CA LEU A 8 -36.08 28.58 -46.11
C LEU A 8 -34.69 28.03 -45.80
N LEU A 9 -33.67 28.50 -46.52
CA LEU A 9 -32.27 28.11 -46.27
C LEU A 9 -31.80 28.54 -44.87
N LEU A 10 -32.14 29.75 -44.46
CA LEU A 10 -31.79 30.28 -43.13
C LEU A 10 -32.48 29.50 -42.02
N LEU A 11 -33.76 29.13 -42.20
CA LEU A 11 -34.51 28.32 -41.25
C LEU A 11 -33.92 26.91 -41.12
N LEU A 12 -33.52 26.30 -42.24
CA LEU A 12 -32.87 24.99 -42.26
C LEU A 12 -31.51 25.03 -41.55
N LEU A 13 -30.73 26.08 -41.79
CA LEU A 13 -29.44 26.30 -41.13
C LEU A 13 -29.62 26.51 -39.62
N LEU A 14 -30.65 27.26 -39.21
CA LEU A 14 -30.99 27.45 -37.81
C LEU A 14 -31.37 26.11 -37.16
N LEU A 15 -32.23 25.31 -37.79
CA LEU A 15 -32.60 23.97 -37.31
C LEU A 15 -31.38 23.04 -37.16
N LEU A 16 -30.45 23.08 -38.11
CA LEU A 16 -29.19 22.33 -38.03
C LEU A 16 -28.32 22.78 -36.86
N LEU A 17 -28.22 24.09 -36.62
CA LEU A 17 -27.49 24.69 -35.49
C LEU A 17 -28.15 24.40 -34.13
N LEU A 18 -29.48 24.35 -34.07
CA LEU A 18 -30.21 23.95 -32.86
C LEU A 18 -30.06 22.43 -32.60
N GLY A 19 -30.06 21.62 -33.66
CA GLY A 19 -29.87 20.17 -33.58
C GLY A 19 -28.47 19.78 -33.07
N SER A 20 -27.43 20.51 -33.44
CA SER A 20 -26.06 20.22 -32.97
C SER A 20 -25.84 20.55 -31.49
N MET A 21 -26.68 21.38 -30.87
CA MET A 21 -26.63 21.65 -29.43
C MET A 21 -27.45 20.64 -28.60
N ALA A 22 -28.32 19.84 -29.22
CA ALA A 22 -29.11 18.82 -28.52
C ALA A 22 -28.36 17.49 -28.29
N GLY A 23 -27.14 17.34 -28.84
CA GLY A 23 -26.37 16.09 -28.79
C GLY A 23 -25.47 15.92 -27.56
N TYR A 24 -25.16 16.99 -26.82
CA TYR A 24 -24.37 16.90 -25.59
C TYR A 24 -25.29 16.76 -24.38
N GLY A 25 -26.03 15.65 -24.35
CA GLY A 25 -26.58 15.17 -23.09
C GLY A 25 -25.40 15.03 -22.12
N PRO A 26 -25.33 15.79 -21.02
CA PRO A 26 -24.30 15.59 -20.03
C PRO A 26 -24.44 14.14 -19.63
N GLN A 27 -23.41 13.34 -19.94
CA GLN A 27 -23.31 11.99 -19.40
C GLN A 27 -23.56 12.18 -17.92
N LYS A 28 -24.73 11.74 -17.48
CA LYS A 28 -25.05 11.56 -16.08
C LYS A 28 -24.01 10.54 -15.64
N LYS A 29 -22.82 11.03 -15.27
CA LYS A 29 -22.01 10.46 -14.21
C LYS A 29 -22.99 10.42 -13.07
N LEU A 30 -23.73 9.32 -13.05
CA LEU A 30 -24.53 8.90 -11.94
C LEU A 30 -23.62 9.18 -10.75
N ASN A 31 -24.05 10.05 -9.85
CA ASN A 31 -23.42 10.25 -8.55
C ASN A 31 -23.59 8.95 -7.75
N LEU A 32 -23.08 7.84 -8.30
CA LEU A 32 -22.76 6.67 -7.56
C LEU A 32 -21.75 7.20 -6.57
N SER A 33 -22.19 7.37 -5.33
CA SER A 33 -21.34 7.75 -4.21
C SER A 33 -20.18 6.76 -4.27
N HIS A 34 -19.02 7.25 -4.72
CA HIS A 34 -17.91 6.35 -4.97
C HIS A 34 -17.45 5.85 -3.61
N LYS A 35 -17.28 4.54 -3.51
CA LYS A 35 -16.85 3.87 -2.29
C LYS A 35 -15.46 4.37 -1.88
N GLY A 36 -15.31 4.65 -0.59
CA GLY A 36 -14.08 5.07 0.04
C GLY A 36 -13.06 3.93 0.16
N ILE A 37 -11.84 4.27 0.58
CA ILE A 37 -10.77 3.29 0.79
C ILE A 37 -11.16 2.29 1.87
N GLY A 38 -10.92 1.00 1.63
CA GLY A 38 -11.24 -0.09 2.54
C GLY A 38 -12.67 -0.64 2.42
N GLU A 39 -13.51 -0.05 1.56
CA GLU A 39 -14.84 -0.58 1.28
C GLU A 39 -14.80 -1.72 0.24
N PRO A 40 -15.71 -2.71 0.34
CA PRO A 40 -15.78 -3.81 -0.61
C PRO A 40 -16.27 -3.35 -1.98
N CYS A 41 -15.57 -3.78 -3.02
CA CYS A 41 -15.83 -3.44 -4.41
C CYS A 41 -15.77 -4.69 -5.28
N ARG A 42 -16.42 -4.69 -6.45
CA ARG A 42 -16.18 -5.72 -7.48
C ARG A 42 -15.53 -5.15 -8.73
N ARG A 43 -15.78 -3.88 -9.01
CA ARG A 43 -15.21 -3.15 -10.15
C ARG A 43 -14.46 -1.92 -9.70
N HIS A 44 -13.47 -1.54 -10.49
CA HIS A 44 -12.61 -0.39 -10.23
C HIS A 44 -13.45 0.89 -10.12
N GLU A 45 -14.43 1.06 -11.01
CA GLU A 45 -15.30 2.25 -11.05
C GLU A 45 -16.17 2.45 -9.80
N GLU A 46 -16.30 1.44 -8.92
CA GLU A 46 -17.02 1.60 -7.66
C GLU A 46 -16.24 2.45 -6.65
N CYS A 47 -14.91 2.48 -6.76
CA CYS A 47 -14.02 3.13 -5.80
C CYS A 47 -13.70 4.55 -6.22
N GLN A 48 -13.62 5.48 -5.27
CA GLN A 48 -13.24 6.88 -5.56
C GLN A 48 -11.84 6.96 -6.17
N SER A 49 -10.96 6.06 -5.76
CA SER A 49 -9.61 5.90 -6.31
C SER A 49 -9.58 5.21 -7.68
N ASN A 50 -10.69 4.66 -8.16
CA ASN A 50 -10.78 3.77 -9.31
C ASN A 50 -9.84 2.54 -9.21
N CYS A 51 -9.63 2.02 -7.99
CA CYS A 51 -8.78 0.86 -7.71
C CYS A 51 -9.49 -0.13 -6.80
N CYS A 52 -9.82 -1.30 -7.34
CA CYS A 52 -10.47 -2.38 -6.62
C CYS A 52 -9.56 -3.62 -6.67
N THR A 53 -8.91 -3.93 -5.55
CA THR A 53 -7.86 -4.97 -5.54
C THR A 53 -8.08 -5.95 -4.39
N ILE A 54 -7.56 -7.18 -4.54
CA ILE A 54 -7.67 -8.20 -3.51
C ILE A 54 -6.86 -7.78 -2.27
N ASN A 55 -7.47 -7.90 -1.09
CA ASN A 55 -6.76 -7.75 0.17
C ASN A 55 -6.15 -9.10 0.56
N SER A 56 -4.86 -9.20 0.88
CA SER A 56 -4.33 -10.50 1.32
C SER A 56 -4.75 -10.90 2.75
N LEU A 57 -5.35 -9.99 3.53
CA LEU A 57 -5.95 -10.33 4.83
C LEU A 57 -7.33 -10.99 4.72
N ALA A 58 -8.03 -10.80 3.60
CA ALA A 58 -9.39 -11.30 3.46
C ALA A 58 -9.72 -11.57 1.99
N PRO A 59 -10.46 -12.64 1.65
CA PRO A 59 -10.65 -13.10 0.27
C PRO A 59 -11.49 -12.16 -0.62
N HIS A 60 -11.81 -10.97 -0.13
CA HIS A 60 -12.63 -10.00 -0.83
C HIS A 60 -11.78 -8.85 -1.39
N THR A 61 -12.26 -8.28 -2.48
CA THR A 61 -11.68 -7.10 -3.13
C THR A 61 -12.14 -5.83 -2.42
N LEU A 62 -11.18 -4.96 -2.11
CA LEU A 62 -11.40 -3.69 -1.43
C LEU A 62 -10.91 -2.52 -2.28
N CYS A 63 -11.51 -1.36 -2.05
CA CYS A 63 -11.06 -0.11 -2.62
C CYS A 63 -9.69 0.27 -2.02
N THR A 64 -8.68 0.43 -2.87
CA THR A 64 -7.31 0.80 -2.46
C THR A 64 -6.92 2.16 -3.04
N PRO A 65 -6.04 2.93 -2.37
CA PRO A 65 -5.59 4.21 -2.93
C PRO A 65 -4.69 3.97 -4.15
N LYS A 66 -4.68 4.95 -5.07
CA LYS A 66 -3.67 4.99 -6.15
C LYS A 66 -2.31 5.39 -5.58
N THR A 67 -1.24 4.82 -6.13
CA THR A 67 0.11 5.33 -5.89
C THR A 67 0.29 6.70 -6.55
N ILE A 68 1.41 7.36 -6.25
CA ILE A 68 1.82 8.59 -6.94
C ILE A 68 1.91 8.42 -8.47
N PHE A 69 2.12 7.18 -8.94
CA PHE A 69 2.14 6.81 -10.36
C PHE A 69 0.77 6.44 -10.93
N LEU A 70 -0.33 6.74 -10.21
CA LEU A 70 -1.72 6.44 -10.59
C LEU A 70 -2.03 4.95 -10.81
N GLN A 71 -1.19 4.07 -10.27
CA GLN A 71 -1.30 2.62 -10.40
C GLN A 71 -2.10 2.01 -9.24
N CYS A 72 -2.92 1.01 -9.55
CA CYS A 72 -3.57 0.17 -8.54
C CYS A 72 -2.60 -0.92 -8.11
N LEU A 73 -2.03 -0.78 -6.91
CA LEU A 73 -1.24 -1.86 -6.33
C LEU A 73 -2.14 -2.74 -5.45
N PRO A 74 -2.05 -4.07 -5.59
CA PRO A 74 -2.72 -4.97 -4.65
C PRO A 74 -2.17 -4.73 -3.25
N TRP A 75 -3.02 -4.88 -2.25
CA TRP A 75 -2.57 -4.76 -0.87
C TRP A 75 -1.56 -5.86 -0.56
N ARG A 76 -0.39 -5.45 -0.08
CA ARG A 76 0.67 -6.34 0.39
C ARG A 76 0.84 -6.17 1.89
N LYS A 77 1.17 -7.26 2.58
CA LYS A 77 1.34 -7.33 4.02
C LYS A 77 2.48 -6.40 4.47
N PRO A 78 2.26 -5.56 5.50
CA PRO A 78 3.33 -4.75 6.07
C PRO A 78 4.29 -5.63 6.89
N ASN A 79 5.42 -5.05 7.30
CA ASN A 79 6.43 -5.76 8.09
C ASN A 79 5.83 -6.31 9.42
N GLY A 80 6.28 -7.49 9.83
CA GLY A 80 5.82 -8.19 11.03
C GLY A 80 4.64 -9.14 10.83
N TYR A 81 4.02 -9.17 9.64
CA TYR A 81 2.95 -10.11 9.31
C TYR A 81 3.50 -11.44 8.79
N ARG A 82 2.77 -12.53 9.03
CA ARG A 82 3.11 -13.85 8.50
C ARG A 82 2.99 -13.88 6.98
N CYS A 83 3.97 -14.48 6.33
CA CYS A 83 4.02 -14.68 4.89
C CYS A 83 4.50 -16.10 4.56
N SER A 84 4.27 -16.54 3.33
CA SER A 84 4.84 -17.77 2.78
C SER A 84 5.66 -17.51 1.53
N HIS A 85 5.43 -16.38 0.87
CA HIS A 85 6.20 -15.91 -0.28
C HIS A 85 6.53 -14.42 -0.16
N ASP A 86 7.67 -14.00 -0.72
CA ASP A 86 8.13 -12.62 -0.75
C ASP A 86 7.08 -11.66 -1.34
N SER A 87 6.37 -12.09 -2.38
CA SER A 87 5.35 -11.28 -3.07
C SER A 87 4.17 -10.86 -2.20
N GLU A 88 3.96 -11.54 -1.08
CA GLU A 88 2.92 -11.18 -0.11
C GLU A 88 3.29 -9.92 0.68
N CYS A 89 4.59 -9.61 0.80
CA CYS A 89 5.12 -8.54 1.64
C CYS A 89 5.31 -7.25 0.84
N GLN A 90 5.02 -6.10 1.46
CA GLN A 90 5.25 -4.79 0.85
C GLN A 90 6.74 -4.57 0.54
N SER A 91 7.61 -5.05 1.41
CA SER A 91 9.07 -5.05 1.24
C SER A 91 9.60 -6.08 0.25
N SER A 92 8.74 -6.97 -0.26
CA SER A 92 9.15 -8.15 -1.05
C SER A 92 10.17 -9.04 -0.33
N CYS A 93 10.10 -9.12 1.00
CA CYS A 93 10.97 -9.95 1.84
C CYS A 93 10.14 -10.73 2.85
N CYS A 94 10.11 -12.04 2.67
CA CYS A 94 9.50 -13.01 3.57
C CYS A 94 10.60 -13.89 4.16
N VAL A 95 10.99 -13.59 5.41
CA VAL A 95 12.17 -14.21 6.02
C VAL A 95 11.75 -14.98 7.26
N ARG A 96 12.29 -16.20 7.37
CA ARG A 96 12.19 -16.99 8.59
C ARG A 96 13.00 -16.30 9.69
N ASN A 97 12.32 -15.83 10.73
CA ASN A 97 12.98 -15.43 11.96
C ASN A 97 13.30 -16.69 12.78
N ASN A 98 13.93 -16.59 13.95
CA ASN A 98 14.15 -17.72 14.88
C ASN A 98 12.85 -18.41 15.37
N SER A 99 11.68 -17.97 14.89
CA SER A 99 10.39 -18.62 15.05
C SER A 99 10.13 -19.58 13.88
N PRO A 100 9.27 -20.61 14.05
CA PRO A 100 8.88 -21.49 12.94
C PRO A 100 8.07 -20.78 11.85
N GLN A 101 7.84 -19.47 11.96
CA GLN A 101 6.97 -18.68 11.12
C GLN A 101 7.80 -17.68 10.32
N GLU A 102 7.53 -17.61 9.02
CA GLU A 102 8.11 -16.61 8.12
C GLU A 102 7.32 -15.31 8.23
N LEU A 103 8.05 -14.20 8.34
CA LEU A 103 7.50 -12.89 8.60
C LEU A 103 7.97 -11.91 7.54
N CYS A 104 7.12 -10.96 7.17
CA CYS A 104 7.51 -9.86 6.31
C CYS A 104 8.54 -8.98 7.03
N THR A 105 9.71 -8.78 6.42
CA THR A 105 10.79 -7.97 7.00
C THR A 105 11.16 -6.80 6.10
N PRO A 106 11.68 -5.68 6.63
CA PRO A 106 12.15 -4.60 5.78
C PRO A 106 13.39 -5.00 4.97
N GLN A 107 13.57 -4.37 3.81
CA GLN A 107 14.83 -4.42 3.08
C GLN A 107 15.88 -3.56 3.79
N SER A 108 17.13 -4.04 3.79
CA SER A 108 18.26 -3.20 4.21
C SER A 108 18.53 -2.09 3.19
N VAL A 109 19.42 -1.15 3.53
CA VAL A 109 19.89 -0.13 2.58
C VAL A 109 20.54 -0.73 1.32
N PHE A 110 20.95 -1.99 1.37
CA PHE A 110 21.50 -2.76 0.25
C PHE A 110 20.43 -3.62 -0.47
N LEU A 111 19.14 -3.37 -0.23
CA LEU A 111 18.01 -4.13 -0.76
C LEU A 111 18.04 -5.63 -0.40
N GLN A 112 18.70 -5.98 0.70
CA GLN A 112 18.79 -7.36 1.18
C GLN A 112 17.66 -7.67 2.16
N CYS A 113 17.09 -8.86 2.07
CA CYS A 113 16.10 -9.37 3.01
C CYS A 113 16.80 -9.86 4.28
N VAL A 114 16.76 -9.06 5.34
CA VAL A 114 17.34 -9.42 6.64
C VAL A 114 16.23 -9.71 7.65
N PRO A 115 16.41 -10.69 8.56
CA PRO A 115 15.46 -10.93 9.64
C PRO A 115 15.29 -9.67 10.49
N TRP A 116 14.05 -9.34 10.85
CA TRP A 116 13.81 -8.25 11.80
C TRP A 116 14.42 -8.61 13.17
N ARG A 117 15.11 -7.65 13.76
CA ARG A 117 15.71 -7.77 15.08
C ARG A 117 15.32 -6.58 15.95
N LYS A 118 15.15 -6.83 17.24
CA LYS A 118 14.75 -5.87 18.28
C LYS A 118 15.79 -4.75 18.43
N PRO A 119 15.35 -3.49 18.57
CA PRO A 119 16.23 -2.35 18.86
C PRO A 119 16.89 -2.46 20.24
N ASN A 120 17.92 -1.65 20.47
CA ASN A 120 18.56 -1.57 21.78
C ASN A 120 17.55 -1.06 22.83
N GLY A 121 17.56 -1.66 24.03
CA GLY A 121 16.65 -1.39 25.13
C GLY A 121 15.51 -2.41 25.28
N ASP A 122 15.13 -3.09 24.20
CA ASP A 122 14.06 -4.09 24.21
C ASP A 122 14.46 -5.38 24.94
N PHE A 123 13.46 -6.08 25.48
CA PHE A 123 13.67 -7.38 26.12
C PHE A 123 14.00 -8.46 25.11
N CYS A 124 14.96 -9.32 25.44
CA CYS A 124 15.41 -10.41 24.60
C CYS A 124 15.64 -11.68 25.42
N SER A 125 15.59 -12.84 24.77
CA SER A 125 15.98 -14.12 25.39
C SER A 125 17.26 -14.69 24.79
N SER A 126 17.63 -14.23 23.58
CA SER A 126 18.82 -14.65 22.86
C SER A 126 19.48 -13.48 22.13
N HIS A 127 20.79 -13.59 21.90
CA HIS A 127 21.57 -12.60 21.15
C HIS A 127 20.99 -12.28 19.77
N GLN A 128 20.50 -13.31 19.06
CA GLN A 128 20.04 -13.20 17.68
C GLN A 128 18.74 -12.40 17.52
N GLU A 129 17.99 -12.22 18.60
CA GLU A 129 16.81 -11.34 18.61
C GLU A 129 17.19 -9.87 18.50
N CYS A 130 18.42 -9.48 18.87
CA CYS A 130 18.84 -8.09 18.95
C CYS A 130 19.54 -7.62 17.68
N HIS A 131 19.26 -6.39 17.24
CA HIS A 131 19.93 -5.78 16.09
C HIS A 131 21.46 -5.78 16.26
N SER A 132 21.93 -5.47 17.47
CA SER A 132 23.33 -5.50 17.89
C SER A 132 23.93 -6.91 18.05
N GLN A 133 23.11 -7.95 17.96
CA GLN A 133 23.45 -9.32 18.36
C GLN A 133 23.93 -9.44 19.82
N CYS A 134 23.52 -8.51 20.68
CA CYS A 134 23.90 -8.50 22.10
C CYS A 134 22.65 -8.47 22.97
N CYS A 135 22.39 -9.59 23.64
CA CYS A 135 21.33 -9.75 24.62
C CYS A 135 21.97 -10.09 25.96
N ILE A 136 22.01 -9.14 26.89
CA ILE A 136 22.65 -9.35 28.20
C ILE A 136 21.77 -8.84 29.33
N GLN A 137 22.09 -9.29 30.54
CA GLN A 137 21.54 -8.78 31.77
C GLN A 137 22.38 -7.59 32.26
N LEU A 138 21.75 -6.45 32.55
CA LEU A 138 22.46 -5.21 32.93
C LEU A 138 22.81 -5.14 34.42
N ARG A 139 22.06 -5.85 35.26
CA ARG A 139 22.21 -5.94 36.72
C ARG A 139 21.77 -7.30 37.21
N GLU A 140 22.31 -7.74 38.34
CA GLU A 140 21.83 -8.93 39.05
C GLU A 140 20.30 -8.85 39.22
N TYR A 141 19.58 -9.86 38.73
CA TYR A 141 18.11 -9.94 38.71
C TYR A 141 17.34 -9.00 37.74
N SER A 142 18.03 -8.30 36.84
CA SER A 142 17.34 -7.56 35.77
C SER A 142 16.95 -8.46 34.59
N PRO A 143 15.87 -8.17 33.85
CA PRO A 143 15.57 -8.88 32.61
C PRO A 143 16.63 -8.60 31.54
N PHE A 144 16.88 -9.61 30.70
CA PHE A 144 17.80 -9.49 29.56
C PHE A 144 17.30 -8.45 28.55
N ARG A 145 18.21 -7.60 28.07
CA ARG A 145 17.90 -6.54 27.11
C ARG A 145 18.92 -6.48 25.98
N CYS A 146 18.45 -5.99 24.84
CA CYS A 146 19.31 -5.68 23.71
C CYS A 146 20.18 -4.46 24.03
N ILE A 147 21.49 -4.58 23.85
CA ILE A 147 22.45 -3.48 24.08
C ILE A 147 23.30 -3.22 22.83
N PRO A 148 23.82 -2.00 22.61
CA PRO A 148 24.78 -1.79 21.52
C PRO A 148 26.07 -2.60 21.76
N ARG A 149 26.80 -2.91 20.68
CA ARG A 149 28.17 -3.41 20.77
C ARG A 149 29.09 -2.25 21.15
N THR A 150 29.96 -2.48 22.14
CA THR A 150 30.83 -1.44 22.72
C THR A 150 32.30 -1.89 22.71
N GLY A 151 33.22 -0.92 22.71
CA GLY A 151 34.67 -1.15 22.66
C GLY A 151 35.21 -1.47 21.26
N ILE A 152 36.54 -1.59 21.16
CA ILE A 152 37.28 -1.82 19.90
C ILE A 152 36.90 -3.16 19.27
N LEU A 153 36.66 -4.16 20.11
CA LEU A 153 36.29 -5.52 19.69
C LEU A 153 34.78 -5.70 19.49
N ALA A 154 33.99 -4.61 19.61
CA ALA A 154 32.53 -4.62 19.45
C ALA A 154 31.85 -5.72 20.30
N GLN A 155 32.18 -5.75 21.59
CA GLN A 155 31.74 -6.77 22.54
C GLN A 155 30.38 -6.40 23.16
N CYS A 156 29.71 -7.40 23.74
CA CYS A 156 28.47 -7.22 24.48
C CYS A 156 28.76 -6.86 25.95
N LEU A 157 29.26 -5.64 26.19
CA LEU A 157 29.60 -5.18 27.54
C LEU A 157 28.50 -4.26 28.09
N PRO A 158 28.12 -4.40 29.37
CA PRO A 158 27.27 -3.42 30.03
C PRO A 158 27.99 -2.07 30.08
N LEU A 159 27.29 -1.00 29.67
CA LEU A 159 27.76 0.38 29.80
C LEU A 159 27.74 0.84 31.25
#